data_AF-A0A3P1V2D3-F1
#
_entry.id   AF-A0A3P1V2D3-F1
#
_cell.length_a   1.000
_cell.length_b   1.000
_cell.length_c   1.000
_cell.angle_alpha   90.00
_cell.angle_beta   90.00
_cell.angle_gamma   90.00
#
_symmetry.space_group_name_H-M   'P 1'
#
loop_
_entity.id
_entity.type
_entity.pdbx_description
1 polymer ?
#
loop_
_entity_poly.entity_id
_entity_poly.type
_entity_poly.pdbx_seq_one_letter_code
_entity_poly.pdbx_strand_id
1 'polypeptide(L)'
;MSIGGWAVNIHLQWSDLIALSTSVDAVRDGLDGLDIAAALDGAEAAMPGSTSAGRVAAAAAAINHCRMALGAQYGAVGHGTRGMTASHQGSDEAVAGSASVLSKEAAASAAQWASRKGLD
;
A
#
# COMPACT_ATOMS: atom_id res chain seq x y z
N MET A 1 -26.55 -8.42 24.46
CA MET A 1 -26.40 -7.64 23.21
C MET A 1 -25.10 -8.05 22.57
N SER A 2 -25.15 -8.88 21.52
CA SER A 2 -23.97 -9.29 20.77
C SER A 2 -23.78 -8.30 19.63
N ILE A 3 -22.66 -7.59 19.62
CA ILE A 3 -22.30 -6.69 18.53
C ILE A 3 -21.56 -7.58 17.53
N GLY A 4 -22.30 -8.10 16.55
CA GLY A 4 -21.73 -8.83 15.43
C GLY A 4 -20.80 -7.89 14.66
N GLY A 5 -19.50 -8.00 14.92
CA GLY A 5 -18.47 -7.41 14.08
C GLY A 5 -18.47 -8.16 12.76
N TRP A 6 -19.03 -7.55 11.73
CA TRP A 6 -18.78 -7.96 10.35
C TRP A 6 -17.33 -7.59 10.08
N ALA A 7 -16.41 -8.50 10.43
CA ALA A 7 -15.11 -8.49 9.79
C ALA A 7 -15.41 -8.67 8.30
N VAL A 8 -15.34 -7.58 7.55
CA VAL A 8 -15.32 -7.66 6.09
C VAL A 8 -14.13 -8.55 5.77
N ASN A 9 -14.40 -9.78 5.33
CA ASN A 9 -13.36 -10.68 4.86
C ASN A 9 -12.91 -10.14 3.51
N ILE A 10 -11.94 -9.22 3.54
CA ILE A 10 -11.33 -8.70 2.33
C ILE A 10 -10.34 -9.76 1.87
N HIS A 11 -10.75 -10.57 0.88
CA HIS A 11 -9.87 -11.47 0.17
C HIS A 11 -8.94 -10.65 -0.73
N LEU A 12 -7.86 -10.11 -0.15
CA LEU A 12 -6.84 -9.39 -0.90
C LEU A 12 -5.84 -10.38 -1.48
N GLN A 13 -5.73 -10.47 -2.80
CA GLN A 13 -4.67 -11.21 -3.44
C GLN A 13 -3.38 -10.39 -3.48
N TRP A 14 -2.23 -11.05 -3.51
CA TRP A 14 -0.92 -10.40 -3.68
C TRP A 14 -0.89 -9.41 -4.86
N SER A 15 -1.50 -9.79 -5.99
CA SER A 15 -1.65 -8.95 -7.17
C SER A 15 -2.45 -7.67 -6.90
N ASP A 16 -3.47 -7.76 -6.05
CA ASP A 16 -4.32 -6.62 -5.70
C ASP A 16 -3.54 -5.60 -4.87
N LEU A 17 -2.67 -6.07 -3.98
CA LEU A 17 -1.79 -5.18 -3.19
C LEU A 17 -0.76 -4.47 -4.07
N ILE A 18 -0.18 -5.16 -5.06
CA ILE A 18 0.76 -4.53 -6.00
C ILE A 18 0.04 -3.49 -6.87
N ALA A 19 -1.14 -3.83 -7.39
CA ALA A 19 -1.94 -2.90 -8.17
C ALA A 19 -2.35 -1.67 -7.34
N LEU A 20 -2.75 -1.90 -6.09
CA LEU A 20 -3.10 -0.84 -5.15
C LEU A 20 -1.89 0.04 -4.80
N SER A 21 -0.72 -0.54 -4.50
CA SER A 21 0.48 0.24 -4.19
C SER A 21 0.91 1.09 -5.38
N THR A 22 0.87 0.53 -6.59
CA THR A 22 1.18 1.24 -7.83
C THR A 22 0.22 2.40 -8.08
N SER A 23 -1.08 2.17 -7.87
CA SER A 23 -2.12 3.21 -7.99
C SER A 23 -1.92 4.34 -6.97
N VAL A 24 -1.61 4.00 -5.73
CA VAL A 24 -1.31 4.96 -4.66
C VAL A 24 -0.06 5.80 -4.97
N ASP A 25 1.01 5.16 -5.46
CA ASP A 25 2.23 5.86 -5.84
C ASP A 25 1.96 6.80 -7.03
N ALA A 26 1.19 6.38 -8.03
CA ALA A 26 0.80 7.23 -9.16
C ALA A 26 -0.02 8.47 -8.75
N VAL A 27 -0.96 8.32 -7.80
CA VAL A 27 -1.71 9.46 -7.26
C VAL A 27 -0.79 10.41 -6.49
N ARG A 28 0.15 9.87 -5.71
CA ARG A 28 1.13 10.67 -4.98
C ARG A 28 2.03 11.47 -5.93
N ASP A 29 2.56 10.83 -6.97
CA ASP A 29 3.39 11.50 -7.98
C ASP A 29 2.60 12.61 -8.70
N GLY A 30 1.33 12.36 -9.00
CA GLY A 30 0.42 13.37 -9.56
C GLY A 30 0.22 14.56 -8.62
N LEU A 31 0.09 14.32 -7.31
CA LEU A 31 -0.01 15.39 -6.31
C LEU A 31 1.31 16.16 -6.19
N ASP A 32 2.45 15.49 -6.17
CA ASP A 32 3.77 16.13 -6.07
C ASP A 32 4.08 16.98 -7.33
N GLY A 33 3.55 16.59 -8.49
CA GLY A 33 3.67 17.35 -9.75
C GLY A 33 2.76 18.56 -9.90
N LEU A 34 1.81 18.80 -8.99
CA LEU A 34 0.90 19.96 -9.07
C LEU A 34 1.61 21.26 -8.69
N ASP A 35 1.94 22.09 -9.68
CA ASP A 35 2.49 23.43 -9.46
C ASP A 35 1.38 24.49 -9.27
N ILE A 36 0.92 24.61 -8.02
CA ILE A 36 -0.14 25.54 -7.64
C ILE A 36 0.34 27.00 -7.77
N ALA A 37 1.63 27.26 -7.57
CA ALA A 37 2.19 28.61 -7.67
C ALA A 37 2.19 29.07 -9.13
N ALA A 38 2.69 28.25 -10.06
CA ALA A 38 2.67 28.55 -11.48
C ALA A 38 1.24 28.70 -12.04
N ALA A 39 0.28 27.93 -11.54
CA ALA A 39 -1.12 28.05 -11.95
C ALA A 39 -1.76 29.39 -11.54
N LEU A 40 -1.21 30.09 -10.55
CA LEU A 40 -1.78 31.30 -9.96
C LEU A 40 -0.99 32.58 -10.24
N ASP A 41 0.22 32.47 -10.76
CA ASP A 41 1.09 33.60 -11.14
C ASP A 41 0.39 34.62 -12.06
N GLY A 42 -0.50 34.16 -12.94
CA GLY A 42 -1.28 35.04 -13.83
C GLY A 42 -2.44 35.78 -13.15
N ALA A 43 -2.96 35.25 -12.04
CA ALA A 43 -4.14 35.80 -11.36
C ALA A 43 -3.77 36.96 -10.42
N GLU A 44 -2.63 36.87 -9.73
CA GLU A 44 -2.12 37.98 -8.91
C GLU A 44 -1.62 39.14 -9.78
N ALA A 45 -0.88 38.85 -10.87
CA ALA A 45 -0.36 39.86 -11.78
C ALA A 45 -1.48 40.70 -12.45
N ALA A 46 -2.65 40.10 -12.67
CA ALA A 46 -3.80 40.77 -13.27
C ALA A 46 -4.56 41.72 -12.31
N MET A 47 -4.38 41.59 -10.98
CA MET A 47 -5.12 42.39 -9.99
C MET A 47 -4.25 42.84 -8.80
N PRO A 48 -3.25 43.73 -9.01
CA PRO A 48 -2.38 44.19 -7.93
C PRO A 48 -3.15 44.99 -6.87
N GLY A 49 -3.02 44.63 -5.59
CA GLY A 49 -3.54 45.41 -4.46
C GLY A 49 -5.05 45.33 -4.21
N SER A 50 -5.77 44.45 -4.94
CA SER A 50 -7.20 44.25 -4.70
C SER A 50 -7.45 43.28 -3.54
N THR A 51 -8.61 43.40 -2.89
CA THR A 51 -9.09 42.40 -1.92
C THR A 51 -9.28 41.01 -2.57
N SER A 52 -9.50 40.94 -3.89
CA SER A 52 -9.59 39.68 -4.61
C SER A 52 -8.23 38.97 -4.73
N ALA A 53 -7.11 39.69 -4.86
CA ALA A 53 -5.77 39.09 -4.86
C ALA A 53 -5.46 38.39 -3.52
N GLY A 54 -5.78 39.02 -2.39
CA GLY A 54 -5.64 38.38 -1.07
C GLY A 54 -6.50 37.13 -0.90
N ARG A 55 -7.68 37.06 -1.53
CA ARG A 55 -8.53 35.86 -1.54
C ARG A 55 -7.94 34.75 -2.43
N VAL A 56 -7.32 35.12 -3.55
CA VAL A 56 -6.61 34.17 -4.44
C VAL A 56 -5.42 33.55 -3.71
N ALA A 57 -4.60 34.35 -3.02
CA ALA A 57 -3.48 33.85 -2.22
C ALA A 57 -3.95 32.91 -1.08
N ALA A 58 -5.05 33.26 -0.39
CA ALA A 58 -5.63 32.40 0.63
C ALA A 58 -6.16 31.08 0.07
N ALA A 59 -6.81 31.11 -1.11
CA ALA A 59 -7.25 29.91 -1.81
C ALA A 59 -6.07 29.03 -2.25
N ALA A 60 -4.99 29.64 -2.75
CA ALA A 60 -3.74 28.97 -3.10
C ALA A 60 -3.18 28.17 -1.91
N ALA A 61 -3.07 28.84 -0.76
CA ALA A 61 -2.57 28.24 0.47
C ALA A 61 -3.46 27.07 0.93
N ALA A 62 -4.79 27.22 0.84
CA ALA A 62 -5.73 26.15 1.17
C ALA A 62 -5.59 24.94 0.23
N ILE A 63 -5.45 25.16 -1.08
CA ILE A 63 -5.25 24.08 -2.06
C ILE A 63 -3.91 23.37 -1.80
N ASN A 64 -2.83 24.12 -1.54
CA ASN A 64 -1.53 23.54 -1.22
C ASN A 64 -1.56 22.72 0.08
N HIS A 65 -2.29 23.20 1.09
CA HIS A 65 -2.51 22.45 2.32
C HIS A 65 -3.26 21.14 2.05
N CYS A 66 -4.33 21.17 1.27
CA CYS A 66 -5.07 19.97 0.86
C CYS A 66 -4.19 18.99 0.08
N ARG A 67 -3.35 19.49 -0.85
CA ARG A 67 -2.37 18.68 -1.60
C ARG A 67 -1.43 17.94 -0.66
N MET A 68 -0.84 18.66 0.30
CA MET A 68 0.05 18.06 1.31
C MET A 68 -0.66 17.02 2.18
N ALA A 69 -1.88 17.31 2.64
CA ALA A 69 -2.66 16.39 3.45
C ALA A 69 -3.04 15.12 2.69
N LEU A 70 -3.40 15.23 1.40
CA LEU A 70 -3.65 14.07 0.54
C LEU A 70 -2.38 13.29 0.28
N GLY A 71 -1.27 13.95 -0.04
CA GLY A 71 0.02 13.29 -0.23
C GLY A 71 0.47 12.50 1.00
N ALA A 72 0.26 13.04 2.20
CA ALA A 72 0.53 12.33 3.45
C ALA A 72 -0.38 11.11 3.65
N GLN A 73 -1.69 11.23 3.35
CA GLN A 73 -2.64 10.11 3.43
C GLN A 73 -2.28 8.99 2.46
N TYR A 74 -2.04 9.31 1.18
CA TYR A 74 -1.61 8.33 0.18
C TYR A 74 -0.25 7.73 0.54
N GLY A 75 0.69 8.51 1.09
CA GLY A 75 1.96 7.99 1.61
C GLY A 75 1.78 6.95 2.72
N ALA A 76 0.88 7.22 3.67
CA ALA A 76 0.56 6.29 4.76
C ALA A 76 -0.11 5.01 4.25
N VAL A 77 -1.07 5.13 3.33
CA VAL A 77 -1.72 3.98 2.68
C VAL A 77 -0.69 3.15 1.93
N GLY A 78 0.17 3.76 1.12
CA GLY A 78 1.19 3.05 0.35
C GLY A 78 2.19 2.31 1.23
N HIS A 79 2.61 2.92 2.34
CA HIS A 79 3.44 2.25 3.35
C HIS A 79 2.71 1.03 3.95
N GLY A 80 1.45 1.18 4.34
CA GLY A 80 0.63 0.10 4.87
C GLY A 80 0.47 -1.06 3.89
N THR A 81 0.17 -0.76 2.62
CA THR A 81 0.05 -1.75 1.54
C THR A 81 1.35 -2.52 1.38
N ARG A 82 2.51 -1.85 1.28
CA ARG A 82 3.81 -2.53 1.17
C ARG A 82 4.14 -3.39 2.39
N GLY A 83 3.77 -2.95 3.59
CA GLY A 83 3.93 -3.76 4.81
C GLY A 83 3.08 -5.03 4.80
N MET A 84 1.85 -4.92 4.31
CA MET A 84 0.94 -6.07 4.16
C MET A 84 1.44 -7.04 3.08
N THR A 85 1.96 -6.51 1.96
CA THR A 85 2.67 -7.27 0.93
C THR A 85 3.81 -8.05 1.58
N ALA A 86 4.77 -7.39 2.24
CA ALA A 86 5.89 -8.07 2.89
C ALA A 86 5.45 -9.16 3.88
N SER A 87 4.36 -8.92 4.63
CA SER A 87 3.80 -9.90 5.58
C SER A 87 3.24 -11.14 4.88
N HIS A 88 2.53 -10.95 3.77
CA HIS A 88 2.00 -12.06 2.96
C HIS A 88 3.13 -12.92 2.39
N GLN A 89 4.16 -12.29 1.82
CA GLN A 89 5.33 -13.01 1.31
C GLN A 89 6.04 -13.80 2.41
N GLY A 90 6.26 -13.18 3.58
CA GLY A 90 6.89 -13.88 4.71
C GLY A 90 6.06 -15.07 5.20
N SER A 91 4.73 -14.96 5.17
CA SER A 91 3.84 -16.07 5.49
C SER A 91 3.95 -17.21 4.47
N ASP A 92 3.96 -16.90 3.18
CA ASP A 92 4.11 -17.90 2.11
C ASP A 92 5.46 -18.62 2.19
N GLU A 93 6.54 -17.88 2.45
CA GLU A 93 7.87 -18.42 2.67
C GLU A 93 7.93 -19.36 3.90
N ALA A 94 7.26 -18.99 4.99
CA ALA A 94 7.18 -19.81 6.20
C ALA A 94 6.38 -21.10 5.97
N VAL A 95 5.26 -21.03 5.24
CA VAL A 95 4.46 -22.19 4.87
C VAL A 95 5.24 -23.12 3.93
N ALA A 96 5.90 -22.57 2.92
CA ALA A 96 6.74 -23.33 2.00
C ALA A 96 7.91 -24.03 2.74
N GLY A 97 8.56 -23.33 3.67
CA GLY A 97 9.61 -23.90 4.51
C GLY A 97 9.11 -25.07 5.35
N SER A 98 7.95 -24.90 6.00
CA SER A 98 7.33 -25.94 6.82
C SER A 98 6.93 -27.16 5.99
N ALA A 99 6.33 -26.95 4.81
CA ALA A 99 5.97 -28.03 3.90
C ALA A 99 7.20 -28.83 3.43
N SER A 100 8.31 -28.14 3.14
CA SER A 100 9.59 -28.78 2.78
C SER A 100 10.12 -29.66 3.93
N VAL A 101 10.07 -29.18 5.18
CA VAL A 101 10.50 -29.96 6.35
C VAL A 101 9.66 -31.23 6.49
N LEU A 102 8.33 -31.10 6.46
CA LEU A 102 7.41 -32.23 6.57
C LEU A 102 7.61 -33.24 5.43
N SER A 103 7.88 -32.77 4.21
CA SER A 103 8.18 -33.65 3.07
C SER A 103 9.46 -34.47 3.30
N LYS A 104 10.52 -33.85 3.82
CA LYS A 104 11.77 -34.56 4.16
C LYS A 104 11.57 -35.59 5.27
N GLU A 105 10.82 -35.23 6.32
CA GLU A 105 10.49 -36.14 7.42
C GLU A 105 9.65 -37.33 6.95
N ALA A 106 8.68 -37.09 6.07
CA ALA A 106 7.87 -38.15 5.45
C ALA A 106 8.72 -39.08 4.60
N ALA A 107 9.64 -38.54 3.78
CA ALA A 107 10.55 -39.33 2.97
C ALA A 107 11.50 -40.19 3.84
N ALA A 108 12.05 -39.62 4.90
CA ALA A 108 12.89 -40.34 5.85
C ALA A 108 12.11 -41.47 6.56
N SER A 109 10.88 -41.19 6.98
CA SER A 109 9.99 -42.19 7.60
C SER A 109 9.65 -43.33 6.64
N ALA A 110 9.39 -43.00 5.37
CA ALA A 110 9.13 -43.99 4.32
C ALA A 110 10.36 -44.87 4.06
N ALA A 111 11.56 -44.27 3.97
CA ALA A 111 12.81 -45.01 3.81
C ALA A 111 13.08 -45.97 4.99
N GLN A 112 12.86 -45.50 6.23
CA GLN A 112 12.99 -46.35 7.43
C GLN A 112 11.97 -47.49 7.46
N TRP A 113 10.76 -47.26 6.96
CA TRP A 113 9.77 -48.32 6.81
C TRP A 113 10.21 -49.35 5.76
N ALA A 114 10.69 -48.90 4.60
CA ALA A 114 11.15 -49.78 3.52
C ALA A 114 12.31 -50.68 3.98
N SER A 115 13.32 -50.11 4.64
CA SER A 115 14.45 -50.88 5.18
C SER A 115 14.01 -51.90 6.24
N ARG A 116 13.06 -51.56 7.13
CA ARG A 116 12.44 -52.53 8.06
C ARG A 116 11.68 -53.66 7.37
N LYS A 117 11.28 -53.47 6.11
CA LYS A 117 10.60 -54.49 5.30
C LYS A 117 11.55 -55.22 4.34
N GLY A 118 12.84 -54.87 4.33
CA GLY A 118 13.81 -55.41 3.37
C GLY A 118 13.48 -55.05 1.92
N LEU A 119 12.91 -53.86 1.71
CA LEU A 119 12.50 -53.32 0.40
C LEU A 119 13.48 -52.26 -0.13
N ASP A 120 14.66 -52.16 0.49
CA ASP A 120 15.74 -51.22 0.15
C ASP A 120 16.66 -51.72 -0.98
#